data_AF-A0A8T5QP38-F1
#
_entry.id   AF-A0A8T5QP38-F1
#
_cell.length_a   1.000
_cell.length_b   1.000
_cell.length_c   1.000
_cell.angle_alpha   90.00
_cell.angle_beta   90.00
_cell.angle_gamma   90.00
#
_symmetry.space_group_name_H-M   'P 1'
#
loop_
_entity.id
_entity.type
_entity.pdbx_description
1 polymer ?
#
loop_
_entity_poly.entity_id
_entity_poly.type
_entity_poly.pdbx_seq_one_letter_code
_entity_poly.pdbx_strand_id
1 'polypeptide(L)' 'MTKFVMMGDIHSNFQALMAIYGDVIENEGFNPNLDLFLSVGDLIGYGGRPHQVIDFMDIHLQ' A
#
# COMPACT_ATOMS: atom_id res chain seq x y z
N MET A 1 -2.92 -13.08 15.54
CA MET A 1 -2.75 -11.70 16.02
C MET A 1 -2.83 -10.83 14.79
N THR A 2 -3.69 -9.81 14.79
CA THR A 2 -3.84 -8.87 13.67
C THR A 2 -2.59 -8.02 13.53
N LYS A 3 -2.12 -7.83 12.30
CA LYS A 3 -1.00 -6.97 11.94
C LYS A 3 -1.49 -5.68 11.29
N PHE A 4 -0.65 -4.66 11.35
CA PHE A 4 -0.88 -3.36 10.74
C PHE A 4 0.31 -3.01 9.86
N VAL A 5 0.05 -2.65 8.61
CA VAL A 5 1.05 -2.09 7.70
C VAL A 5 0.72 -0.62 7.49
N MET A 6 1.63 0.26 7.87
CA MET A 6 1.49 1.70 7.65
C MET A 6 2.39 2.12 6.49
N MET A 7 1.82 2.80 5.49
CA MET A 7 2.56 3.35 4.35
C MET A 7 2.20 4.82 4.10
N GLY A 8 3.18 5.60 3.66
CA GLY A 8 3.06 7.00 3.26
C GLY A 8 4.07 7.34 2.19
N ASP A 9 4.05 8.60 1.74
CA ASP A 9 5.01 9.15 0.77
C ASP A 9 5.15 8.30 -0.52
N ILE A 10 4.03 7.73 -0.95
CA ILE A 10 3.98 6.90 -2.16
C ILE A 10 4.18 7.77 -3.40
N HIS A 11 3.66 8.99 -3.42
CA HIS A 11 3.81 9.99 -4.48
C HIS A 11 3.62 9.43 -5.89
N SER A 12 2.55 8.68 -6.12
CA SER A 12 2.24 8.04 -7.40
C SER A 12 3.28 7.00 -7.88
N ASN A 13 4.20 6.55 -7.01
CA ASN A 13 5.21 5.55 -7.32
C ASN A 13 4.63 4.13 -7.13
N PHE A 14 3.81 3.73 -8.09
CA PHE A 14 3.12 2.45 -8.05
C PHE A 14 4.09 1.25 -8.03
N GLN A 15 5.25 1.33 -8.68
CA GLN A 15 6.24 0.24 -8.62
C GLN A 15 6.78 0.02 -7.21
N ALA A 16 7.11 1.10 -6.49
CA ALA A 16 7.58 1.00 -5.11
C ALA A 16 6.49 0.43 -4.19
N LEU A 17 5.25 0.91 -4.35
CA LEU A 17 4.09 0.40 -3.61
C LEU A 17 3.93 -1.13 -3.78
N MET A 18 3.91 -1.61 -5.03
CA MET A 18 3.73 -3.04 -5.29
C MET A 18 4.89 -3.90 -4.80
N ALA A 19 6.12 -3.38 -4.85
CA ALA A 19 7.29 -4.09 -4.34
C ALA A 19 7.21 -4.30 -2.83
N ILE A 20 6.88 -3.25 -2.08
CA ILE A 20 6.76 -3.35 -0.61
C ILE A 20 5.53 -4.16 -0.24
N TYR A 21 4.40 -3.99 -0.94
CA TYR A 21 3.19 -4.76 -0.68
C TYR A 21 3.40 -6.28 -0.90
N GLY A 22 4.10 -6.66 -1.97
CA GLY A 22 4.48 -8.05 -2.20
C GLY A 22 5.38 -8.60 -1.09
N ASP A 23 6.39 -7.83 -0.68
CA ASP A 23 7.30 -8.20 0.40
C ASP A 23 6.58 -8.45 1.73
N VAL A 24 5.64 -7.58 2.12
CA VAL A 24 4.90 -7.78 3.37
C VAL A 24 3.96 -8.98 3.33
N ILE A 25 3.40 -9.32 2.16
CA ILE A 25 2.58 -10.54 1.99
C ILE A 25 3.47 -11.78 2.10
N GLU A 26 4.55 -11.83 1.33
CA GLU A 26 5.36 -13.03 1.14
C GLU A 26 6.29 -13.31 2.32
N ASN A 27 6.91 -12.27 2.88
CA ASN A 27 7.98 -12.41 3.87
C ASN A 27 7.53 -12.05 5.28
N GLU A 28 6.62 -11.09 5.42
CA GLU A 28 6.11 -10.67 6.73
C GLU A 28 4.79 -11.34 7.11
N GLY A 29 4.21 -12.16 6.23
CA GLY A 29 2.98 -12.91 6.48
C GLY A 29 1.78 -12.00 6.77
N PHE A 30 1.66 -10.91 6.03
CA PHE A 30 0.47 -10.05 5.99
C PHE A 30 -0.64 -10.72 5.18
N ASN A 31 -1.84 -10.79 5.74
CA ASN A 31 -3.04 -11.28 5.07
C ASN A 31 -4.05 -10.14 4.89
N PRO A 32 -4.32 -9.67 3.66
CA PRO A 32 -5.22 -8.54 3.41
C PRO A 32 -6.68 -8.78 3.81
N ASN A 33 -7.06 -10.03 4.12
CA ASN A 33 -8.40 -10.36 4.62
C ASN A 33 -8.51 -10.31 6.16
N LEU A 34 -7.39 -10.27 6.88
CA LEU A 34 -7.35 -10.35 8.35
C LEU A 34 -6.55 -9.21 9.00
N ASP A 35 -5.69 -8.56 8.23
CA ASP A 35 -4.78 -7.50 8.65
C ASP A 35 -5.16 -6.17 8.02
N LEU A 36 -4.64 -5.08 8.58
CA LEU A 36 -5.02 -3.73 8.20
C LEU A 36 -3.89 -3.02 7.46
N PHE A 37 -4.22 -2.44 6.31
CA PHE A 37 -3.34 -1.55 5.56
C PHE A 37 -3.78 -0.10 5.82
N LEU A 38 -2.87 0.71 6.33
CA LEU A 38 -3.12 2.09 6.74
C LEU A 38 -2.28 3.04 5.91
N SER A 39 -2.89 4.11 5.42
CA SER A 39 -2.17 5.22 4.79
C SER A 39 -1.94 6.36 5.76
N VAL A 40 -0.75 6.96 5.74
CA VAL A 40 -0.45 8.22 6.43
C VAL A 40 -0.46 9.44 5.50
N GLY A 41 -0.84 9.28 4.23
CA GLY A 41 -0.92 10.37 3.26
C GLY A 41 0.11 10.30 2.15
N ASP A 42 0.21 11.38 1.38
CA ASP A 42 1.12 11.56 0.24
C ASP A 42 1.06 10.41 -0.79
N LEU A 43 -0.18 10.02 -1.12
CA LEU A 43 -0.48 8.99 -2.12
C LEU A 43 -0.14 9.43 -3.54
N ILE A 44 -0.43 10.70 -3.85
CA ILE A 44 -0.27 11.28 -5.19
C ILE A 44 0.83 12.35 -5.20
N GLY A 45 1.33 12.65 -6.38
CA GLY A 45 2.42 13.60 -6.59
C GLY A 45 3.36 13.14 -7.70
N TYR A 46 4.60 13.60 -7.62
CA TYR A 46 5.74 13.52 -8.57
C TYR A 46 5.89 12.27 -9.46
N GLY A 47 5.36 11.11 -9.07
CA GLY A 47 5.38 9.88 -9.88
C GLY A 47 4.31 9.83 -10.99
N GLY A 48 4.48 8.88 -11.91
CA GLY A 48 3.70 8.82 -13.16
C GLY A 48 2.43 7.97 -13.10
N ARG A 49 2.05 7.39 -11.95
CA ARG A 49 0.96 6.41 -11.84
C ARG A 49 -0.04 6.70 -10.71
N PRO A 50 -0.63 7.92 -10.64
CA PRO A 50 -1.52 8.30 -9.55
C PRO A 50 -2.79 7.45 -9.52
N HIS A 51 -3.40 7.16 -10.67
CA HIS A 51 -4.63 6.36 -10.73
C HIS A 51 -4.42 4.93 -10.24
N GLN A 52 -3.34 4.25 -10.64
CA GLN A 52 -3.06 2.90 -10.15
C GLN A 52 -2.82 2.86 -8.63
N VAL A 53 -2.21 3.92 -8.07
CA VAL A 53 -2.08 4.03 -6.62
C VAL A 53 -3.47 4.17 -5.99
N ILE A 54 -4.31 5.10 -6.45
CA ILE A 54 -5.66 5.27 -5.89
C ILE A 54 -6.50 4.00 -6.03
N ASP A 55 -6.51 3.36 -7.19
CA ASP A 55 -7.23 2.09 -7.41
C ASP A 55 -6.77 0.99 -6.45
N PHE A 56 -5.46 0.91 -6.18
CA PHE A 56 -4.93 -0.01 -5.18
C PHE A 56 -5.41 0.34 -3.77
N MET A 57 -5.37 1.62 -3.40
CA MET A 57 -5.78 2.07 -2.07
C MET A 57 -7.27 1.85 -1.84
N ASP A 58 -8.13 2.08 -2.83
CA ASP A 58 -9.58 1.86 -2.74
C ASP A 58 -9.95 0.39 -2.46
N ILE A 59 -9.10 -0.56 -2.89
CA ILE A 59 -9.30 -1.99 -2.63
C ILE A 59 -8.81 -2.40 -1.23
N HIS A 60 -7.77 -1.73 -0.70
CA HIS A 60 -7.02 -2.22 0.45
C HIS A 60 -7.11 -1.34 1.71
N LEU A 61 -7.52 -0.09 1.60
CA LEU A 61 -7.78 0.76 2.76
C LEU A 61 -9.11 0.37 3.40
N GLN A 62 -9.07 0.14 4.71
CA GLN A 62 -10.26 0.02 5.56
C GLN A 62 -10.38 1.23 6.48
#